data_AF-A0A413FWK7-F1
#
_entry.id   AF-A0A413FWK7-F1
#
_cell.length_a   1.000
_cell.length_b   1.000
_cell.length_c   1.000
_cell.angle_alpha   90.00
_cell.angle_beta   90.00
_cell.angle_gamma   90.00
#
_symmetry.space_group_name_H-M   'P 1'
#
loop_
_entity.id
_entity.type
_entity.pdbx_description
1 polymer ?
#
loop_
_entity_poly.entity_id
_entity_poly.type
_entity_poly.pdbx_seq_one_letter_code
_entity_poly.pdbx_strand_id
1 'polypeptide(L)' 'MAPASKAQQKAVAKYMKANYDEIKIRVSKGKKETITDYAQKQGKSLNGYINEAIDAKIERDKKEPPADNS' A
#
# COMPACT_ATOMS: atom_id res chain seq x y z
N MET A 1 12.15 31.02 -1.43
CA MET A 1 11.20 30.04 -2.01
C MET A 1 9.81 30.40 -1.52
N ALA A 2 8.94 30.92 -2.39
CA ALA A 2 7.57 31.25 -1.99
C ALA A 2 6.82 29.94 -1.63
N PRO A 3 6.00 29.93 -0.55
CA PRO A 3 5.22 28.76 -0.20
C PRO A 3 4.28 28.40 -1.35
N ALA A 4 4.22 27.11 -1.72
CA ALA A 4 3.31 26.63 -2.75
C ALA A 4 1.90 27.20 -2.49
N SER A 5 1.36 27.90 -3.48
CA SER A 5 0.15 28.70 -3.29
C SER A 5 -1.02 27.78 -2.90
N LYS A 6 -2.01 28.32 -2.18
CA LYS A 6 -3.23 27.57 -1.80
C LYS A 6 -3.90 26.90 -3.01
N ALA A 7 -3.74 27.44 -4.21
CA ALA A 7 -4.26 26.86 -5.45
C ALA A 7 -3.48 25.59 -5.87
N GLN A 8 -2.16 25.58 -5.73
CA GLN A 8 -1.33 24.40 -6.02
C GLN A 8 -1.65 23.26 -5.06
N GLN A 9 -1.85 23.56 -3.77
CA GLN A 9 -2.24 22.56 -2.77
C GLN A 9 -3.60 21.91 -3.09
N LYS A 10 -4.59 22.69 -3.53
CA LYS A 10 -5.90 22.17 -3.96
C LYS A 10 -5.79 21.27 -5.19
N ALA A 11 -4.98 21.64 -6.17
CA ALA A 11 -4.77 20.84 -7.38
C ALA A 11 -4.13 19.48 -7.06
N VAL A 12 -3.11 19.45 -6.19
CA VAL A 12 -2.46 18.22 -5.74
C VAL A 12 -3.44 17.32 -4.98
N ALA A 13 -4.23 17.89 -4.05
CA ALA A 13 -5.23 17.11 -3.31
C ALA A 13 -6.30 16.52 -4.23
N LYS A 14 -6.77 17.27 -5.24
CA LYS A 14 -7.74 16.77 -6.23
C LYS A 14 -7.15 15.64 -7.06
N TYR A 15 -5.90 15.76 -7.48
CA TYR A 15 -5.20 14.72 -8.23
C TYR A 15 -5.01 13.45 -7.39
N MET A 16 -4.58 13.59 -6.13
CA MET A 16 -4.36 12.42 -5.27
C MET A 16 -5.65 11.65 -5.02
N LYS A 17 -6.74 12.36 -4.69
CA LYS A 17 -8.05 11.74 -4.45
C LYS A 17 -8.64 11.06 -5.68
N ALA A 18 -8.33 11.54 -6.88
CA ALA A 18 -8.86 10.98 -8.13
C ALA A 18 -8.09 9.74 -8.62
N ASN A 19 -6.81 9.60 -8.24
CA ASN A 19 -5.92 8.58 -8.81
C ASN A 19 -5.44 7.53 -7.80
N TYR A 20 -5.62 7.77 -6.49
CA TYR A 20 -5.14 6.86 -5.46
C TYR A 20 -6.21 6.62 -4.40
N ASP A 21 -6.42 5.34 -4.09
CA ASP A 21 -7.12 4.92 -2.88
C ASP A 21 -6.11 4.78 -1.73
N GLU A 22 -6.40 5.42 -0.59
CA GLU A 22 -5.54 5.38 0.59
C GLU A 22 -6.01 4.32 1.58
N ILE A 23 -5.15 3.35 1.89
CA ILE A 23 -5.43 2.30 2.88
C ILE A 23 -4.64 2.57 4.16
N LYS A 24 -5.35 2.85 5.26
CA LYS A 24 -4.73 3.01 6.57
C LYS A 24 -4.65 1.67 7.30
N ILE A 25 -3.44 1.13 7.41
CA ILE A 25 -3.19 -0.12 8.14
C ILE A 25 -2.73 0.13 9.58
N ARG A 26 -3.21 -0.68 10.52
CA ARG A 26 -2.68 -0.74 11.89
C ARG A 26 -1.87 -2.02 12.05
N VAL A 27 -0.61 -1.88 12.43
CA VAL A 27 0.30 -3.00 12.73
C VAL A 27 0.84 -2.85 14.13
N SER A 28 1.22 -3.96 14.76
CA SER A 28 1.86 -3.95 16.08
C SER A 28 3.16 -3.15 16.05
N LYS A 29 3.56 -2.63 17.22
CA LYS A 29 4.82 -1.90 17.38
C LYS A 29 6.00 -2.79 16.93
N GLY A 30 6.94 -2.23 16.19
CA GLY A 30 8.10 -2.94 15.61
C GLY A 30 7.81 -3.68 14.30
N LYS A 31 6.56 -4.07 14.02
CA LYS A 31 6.23 -4.81 12.79
C LYS A 31 6.44 -3.99 11.52
N LYS A 32 6.22 -2.67 11.57
CA LYS A 32 6.52 -1.77 10.45
C LYS A 32 8.00 -1.82 10.05
N GLU A 33 8.91 -1.79 11.02
CA GLU A 33 10.36 -1.87 10.77
C GLU A 33 10.71 -3.20 10.14
N THR A 34 10.18 -4.30 10.66
CA THR A 34 10.36 -5.63 10.05
C THR A 34 9.94 -5.63 8.58
N ILE A 35 8.74 -5.17 8.26
CA ILE A 35 8.26 -5.13 6.87
C ILE A 35 9.16 -4.23 6.01
N THR A 36 9.62 -3.10 6.55
CA THR A 36 10.48 -2.16 5.84
C THR A 36 11.84 -2.79 5.50
N ASP A 37 12.48 -3.45 6.46
CA ASP A 37 13.77 -4.14 6.27
C ASP A 37 13.65 -5.27 5.24
N TYR A 38 12.57 -6.06 5.31
CA TYR A 38 12.28 -7.11 4.31
C TYR A 38 12.07 -6.53 2.91
N ALA A 39 11.33 -5.43 2.78
CA ALA A 39 11.13 -4.76 1.49
C ALA A 39 12.46 -4.23 0.93
N GLN A 40 13.28 -3.60 1.76
CA GLN A 40 14.60 -3.07 1.38
C GLN A 40 15.56 -4.16 0.92
N LYS A 41 15.59 -5.31 1.60
CA LYS A 41 16.38 -6.49 1.19
C LYS A 41 16.00 -7.00 -0.20
N GLN A 42 14.77 -6.76 -0.63
CA GLN A 42 14.28 -7.11 -1.96
C GLN A 42 14.40 -5.97 -2.97
N GLY A 43 15.01 -4.83 -2.60
CA GLY A 43 15.09 -3.63 -3.44
C GLY A 43 13.75 -2.94 -3.67
N LYS A 44 12.75 -3.19 -2.81
CA LYS A 44 11.37 -2.70 -2.94
C LYS A 44 11.08 -1.59 -1.93
N SER A 45 10.19 -0.68 -2.30
CA SER A 45 9.61 0.25 -1.34
C SER A 45 8.63 -0.47 -0.42
N LEU A 46 8.42 0.06 0.80
CA LEU A 46 7.43 -0.49 1.73
C LEU A 46 6.04 -0.59 1.10
N ASN A 47 5.61 0.44 0.38
CA ASN A 47 4.30 0.47 -0.29
C ASN A 47 4.21 -0.56 -1.41
N GLY A 48 5.24 -0.63 -2.27
CA GLY A 48 5.29 -1.62 -3.35
C GLY A 48 5.24 -3.05 -2.82
N TYR A 49 6.01 -3.33 -1.77
CA TYR A 49 6.02 -4.64 -1.11
C TYR A 49 4.65 -5.01 -0.54
N ILE A 50 3.96 -4.08 0.11
CA ILE A 50 2.61 -4.32 0.67
C ILE A 50 1.60 -4.59 -0.46
N ASN A 51 1.62 -3.80 -1.54
CA ASN A 51 0.72 -3.99 -2.67
C ASN A 51 0.93 -5.36 -3.32
N GLU A 52 2.18 -5.73 -3.62
CA GLU A 52 2.49 -7.06 -4.20
C GLU A 52 2.06 -8.21 -3.27
N ALA A 53 2.21 -8.06 -1.95
CA ALA A 53 1.77 -9.08 -1.01
C ALA A 53 0.24 -9.24 -1.00
N ILE A 54 -0.51 -8.14 -1.17
CA ILE A 54 -1.97 -8.17 -1.29
C ILE A 54 -2.37 -8.84 -2.61
N ASP A 55 -1.77 -8.43 -3.73
CA ASP A 55 -2.07 -8.98 -5.06
C ASP A 55 -1.78 -10.49 -5.11
N ALA A 56 -0.61 -10.91 -4.62
CA ALA A 56 -0.24 -12.32 -4.55
C ALA A 56 -1.22 -13.14 -3.69
N LYS A 57 -1.72 -12.56 -2.59
CA LYS A 57 -2.72 -13.23 -1.74
C LYS A 57 -4.06 -13.37 -2.46
N ILE A 58 -4.53 -12.31 -3.14
CA ILE A 58 -5.76 -12.35 -3.94
C ILE A 58 -5.64 -13.39 -5.06
N GLU A 59 -4.52 -13.43 -5.77
CA GLU A 59 -4.29 -14.41 -6.84
C GLU A 59 -4.26 -15.85 -6.33
N ARG A 60 -3.67 -16.08 -5.16
CA ARG A 60 -3.66 -17.39 -4.51
C ARG A 60 -5.08 -17.82 -4.11
N ASP A 61 -5.83 -16.93 -3.48
CA ASP A 61 -7.20 -17.20 -3.02
C ASP A 61 -8.17 -17.41 -4.19
N LYS A 62 -7.88 -16.87 -5.38
CA LYS A 62 -8.64 -17.18 -6.61
C LYS A 62 -8.31 -18.56 -7.20
N LYS A 63 -7.11 -19.08 -6.97
CA LYS A 63 -6.63 -20.37 -7.50
C LYS A 63 -6.97 -21.55 -6.60
N GLU A 64 -7.11 -21.32 -5.30
CA GLU A 64 -7.65 -22.30 -4.36
C GLU A 64 -9.19 -22.16 -4.38
N PRO A 65 -9.96 -23.11 -4.97
CA PRO A 65 -11.41 -23.07 -4.83
C PRO A 65 -11.74 -23.05 -3.33
N PRO A 66 -12.82 -22.36 -2.90
CA PRO A 66 -13.21 -22.42 -1.50
C PRO A 66 -13.30 -23.89 -1.12
N ALA A 67 -12.50 -24.30 -0.13
CA ALA A 67 -12.61 -25.63 0.43
C ALA A 67 -14.06 -25.74 0.94
N ASP A 68 -14.86 -26.44 0.15
CA ASP A 68 -16.18 -26.91 0.46
C ASP A 68 -16.05 -27.74 1.72
N ASN A 69 -16.25 -27.09 2.87
CA ASN A 69 -16.49 -27.80 4.12
C ASN A 69 -18.01 -28.04 4.16
N SER A 70 -18.49 -28.95 3.31
CA SER A 70 -19.80 -29.60 3.47
C SER A 70 -19.66 -30.87 4.31
#